data_AF-A0A8X6U904-F1
#
_entry.id   AF-A0A8X6U904-F1
#
_cell.length_a   1.000
_cell.length_b   1.000
_cell.length_c   1.000
_cell.angle_alpha   90.00
_cell.angle_beta   90.00
_cell.angle_gamma   90.00
#
_symmetry.space_group_name_H-M   'P 1'
#
loop_
_entity.id
_entity.type
_entity.pdbx_description
1 polymer ?
#
loop_
_entity_poly.entity_id
_entity_poly.type
_entity_poly.pdbx_seq_one_letter_code
_entity_poly.pdbx_strand_id
1 'polypeptide(L)'
;MDLNIVLHCEKYLRQMVVLLNRTSPRTVANYLTWRFVAKYLPYLDIHFRRLYYDFRREVPNLSEERTFFARWKECVNLVNDGFGMALASLYVKEEFGEELEDEVKSLITSLKHAFVGGIKLQTWLDSDTKILCEEKVLAMATKLGFPRYILDPVQLDTDYSGLDISEEHFLDNILKMNRYEVIKELTKMTRTVDKE
;
A
#
# COMPACT_ATOMS: atom_id res chain seq x y z
N MET A 1 23.38 13.45 13.37
CA MET A 1 22.63 12.30 12.88
C MET A 1 22.76 12.37 11.37
N ASP A 2 23.60 11.51 10.78
CA ASP A 2 23.85 11.55 9.34
C ASP A 2 22.69 10.86 8.63
N LEU A 3 21.89 11.65 7.92
CA LEU A 3 20.71 11.17 7.21
C LEU A 3 21.12 10.62 5.84
N ASN A 4 21.12 9.30 5.71
CA ASN A 4 21.35 8.64 4.41
C ASN A 4 20.05 8.61 3.60
N ILE A 5 20.05 9.25 2.43
CA ILE A 5 18.89 9.33 1.53
C ILE A 5 19.22 8.58 0.24
N VAL A 6 18.40 7.58 -0.11
CA VAL A 6 18.50 6.86 -1.39
C VAL A 6 17.75 7.63 -2.47
N LEU A 7 18.44 8.04 -3.54
CA LEU A 7 17.86 8.77 -4.66
C LEU A 7 17.62 7.82 -5.85
N HIS A 8 16.37 7.37 -6.02
CA HIS A 8 16.03 6.46 -7.13
C HIS A 8 16.07 7.13 -8.52
N CYS A 9 15.68 8.40 -8.62
CA CYS A 9 15.54 9.10 -9.90
C CYS A 9 16.27 10.45 -9.89
N GLU A 10 17.61 10.42 -9.83
CA GLU A 10 18.45 11.62 -9.75
C GLU A 10 18.18 12.62 -10.90
N LYS A 11 18.09 12.12 -12.14
CA LYS A 11 17.83 12.97 -13.32
C LYS A 11 16.52 13.73 -13.21
N TYR A 12 15.46 13.09 -12.71
CA TYR A 12 14.16 13.72 -12.49
C TYR A 12 14.29 14.88 -11.50
N LEU A 13 14.92 14.66 -10.34
CA LEU A 13 15.07 15.69 -9.32
C LEU A 13 15.87 16.89 -9.84
N ARG A 14 16.97 16.64 -10.57
CA ARG A 14 17.78 17.72 -11.18
C ARG A 14 16.95 18.53 -12.18
N GLN A 15 16.21 17.87 -13.06
CA GLN A 15 15.37 18.54 -14.05
C GLN A 15 14.20 19.28 -13.41
N MET A 16 13.61 18.73 -12.35
CA MET A 16 12.55 19.36 -11.57
C MET A 16 13.04 20.69 -10.97
N VAL A 17 14.22 20.74 -10.38
CA VAL A 17 14.79 21.98 -9.83
C VAL A 17 14.97 23.04 -10.92
N VAL A 18 15.49 22.65 -12.09
CA VAL A 18 15.64 23.55 -13.24
C VAL A 18 14.28 24.08 -13.70
N LEU A 19 13.27 23.22 -13.78
CA LEU A 19 11.91 23.60 -14.17
C LEU A 19 11.29 24.58 -13.16
N LEU A 20 11.41 24.30 -11.87
CA LEU A 20 10.88 25.15 -10.79
C LEU A 20 11.52 26.54 -10.83
N ASN A 21 12.83 26.64 -11.04
CA ASN A 21 13.55 27.92 -11.12
C ASN A 21 13.12 28.79 -12.31
N ARG A 22 12.60 28.18 -13.39
CA ARG A 22 12.14 28.89 -14.60
C ARG A 22 10.62 29.10 -14.62
N THR A 23 9.89 28.55 -13.66
CA THR A 23 8.43 28.62 -13.59
C THR A 23 8.03 29.69 -12.59
N SER A 24 7.03 30.51 -12.94
CA SER A 24 6.57 31.56 -12.02
C SER A 24 6.06 30.94 -10.69
N PRO A 25 6.31 31.58 -9.53
CA PRO A 25 5.81 31.08 -8.25
C PRO A 25 4.28 30.89 -8.24
N ARG A 26 3.54 31.77 -8.94
CA ARG A 26 2.09 31.65 -9.09
C ARG A 26 1.68 30.37 -9.82
N THR A 27 2.38 30.01 -10.89
CA THR A 27 2.10 28.77 -11.63
C THR A 27 2.37 27.54 -10.77
N VAL A 28 3.48 27.53 -10.01
CA VAL A 28 3.81 26.44 -9.09
C VAL A 28 2.74 26.31 -8.00
N ALA A 29 2.33 27.43 -7.39
CA ALA A 29 1.27 27.43 -6.38
C ALA A 29 -0.06 26.91 -6.94
N ASN A 30 -0.49 27.39 -8.11
CA ASN A 30 -1.71 26.91 -8.77
C ASN A 30 -1.65 25.40 -9.05
N TYR A 31 -0.50 24.89 -9.50
CA TYR A 31 -0.31 23.46 -9.73
C TYR A 31 -0.45 22.67 -8.43
N LEU A 32 0.25 23.06 -7.36
CA LEU A 32 0.19 22.36 -6.06
C LEU A 32 -1.24 22.38 -5.47
N THR A 33 -1.91 23.54 -5.54
CA THR A 33 -3.31 23.68 -5.12
C THR A 33 -4.23 22.78 -5.94
N TRP A 34 -4.06 22.74 -7.26
CA TRP A 34 -4.85 21.85 -8.12
C TRP A 34 -4.60 20.37 -7.80
N ARG A 35 -3.35 19.97 -7.57
CA ARG A 35 -3.01 18.59 -7.16
C ARG A 35 -3.70 18.21 -5.84
N PHE A 36 -3.75 19.14 -4.89
CA PHE A 36 -4.48 18.95 -3.64
C PHE A 36 -5.99 18.83 -3.89
N VAL A 37 -6.61 19.81 -4.57
CA VAL A 37 -8.05 19.81 -4.86
C VAL A 37 -8.45 18.53 -5.60
N ALA A 38 -7.74 18.18 -6.69
CA ALA A 38 -8.02 17.01 -7.50
C ALA A 38 -7.95 15.70 -6.71
N LYS A 39 -7.05 15.60 -5.70
CA LYS A 39 -6.95 14.43 -4.81
C LYS A 39 -8.23 14.24 -3.99
N TYR A 40 -8.88 15.33 -3.57
CA TYR A 40 -10.03 15.26 -2.66
C TYR A 40 -11.40 15.35 -3.32
N LEU A 41 -11.47 15.67 -4.62
CA LEU A 41 -12.73 15.67 -5.40
C LEU A 41 -13.59 14.40 -5.20
N PRO A 42 -13.03 13.17 -5.12
CA PRO A 42 -13.83 11.96 -4.91
C PRO A 42 -14.57 11.90 -3.56
N TYR A 43 -14.17 12.72 -2.59
CA TYR A 43 -14.70 12.70 -1.22
C TYR A 43 -15.66 13.85 -0.93
N LEU A 44 -15.97 14.67 -1.93
CA LEU A 44 -16.92 15.77 -1.83
C LEU A 44 -18.32 15.31 -2.23
N ASP A 45 -19.25 16.27 -2.39
CA ASP A 45 -20.60 15.95 -2.85
C ASP A 45 -20.63 15.42 -4.29
N ILE A 46 -21.81 14.96 -4.69
CA ILE A 46 -22.04 14.28 -5.97
C ILE A 46 -21.61 15.10 -7.20
N HIS A 47 -21.66 16.43 -7.13
CA HIS A 47 -21.29 17.28 -8.26
C HIS A 47 -19.80 17.17 -8.57
N PHE A 48 -18.94 17.30 -7.56
CA PHE A 48 -17.48 17.18 -7.72
C PHE A 48 -17.06 15.75 -8.06
N ARG A 49 -17.71 14.77 -7.41
CA ARG A 49 -17.44 13.36 -7.68
C ARG A 49 -17.71 13.01 -9.13
N ARG A 50 -18.85 13.46 -9.68
CA ARG A 50 -19.19 13.25 -11.09
C ARG A 50 -18.15 13.87 -12.02
N LEU A 51 -17.73 15.11 -11.76
CA LEU A 51 -16.67 15.77 -12.54
C LEU A 51 -15.35 14.98 -12.53
N TYR A 52 -14.96 14.45 -11.37
CA TYR A 52 -13.76 13.62 -11.25
C TYR A 52 -13.87 12.34 -12.09
N TYR A 53 -14.98 11.61 -12.01
CA TYR A 53 -15.16 10.38 -12.77
C TYR A 53 -15.33 10.61 -14.27
N ASP A 54 -16.03 11.67 -14.68
CA ASP A 54 -16.14 12.05 -16.09
C ASP A 54 -14.74 12.37 -16.64
N PHE A 55 -13.91 13.14 -15.92
CA PHE A 55 -12.51 13.36 -16.32
C PHE A 55 -11.71 12.05 -16.41
N ARG A 56 -11.79 11.18 -15.41
CA ARG A 56 -11.09 9.89 -15.37
C ARG A 56 -11.46 8.98 -16.54
N ARG A 57 -12.72 9.03 -17.01
CA ARG A 57 -13.19 8.24 -18.16
C ARG A 57 -12.56 8.68 -19.48
N GLU A 58 -12.34 9.99 -19.65
CA GLU A 58 -11.79 10.55 -20.90
C GLU A 58 -10.27 10.43 -21.00
N VAL A 59 -9.56 10.21 -19.89
CA VAL A 59 -8.10 10.10 -19.87
C VAL A 59 -7.66 8.70 -20.35
N PRO A 60 -6.94 8.58 -21.48
CA PRO A 60 -6.44 7.30 -21.96
C PRO A 60 -5.43 6.69 -20.98
N ASN A 61 -5.41 5.36 -20.86
CA ASN A 61 -4.47 4.58 -20.03
C ASN A 61 -4.64 4.67 -18.49
N LEU A 62 -5.73 5.23 -17.98
CA LEU A 62 -6.21 4.92 -16.64
C LEU A 62 -7.17 3.72 -16.76
N SER A 63 -6.62 2.50 -16.66
CA SER A 63 -7.29 1.27 -17.11
C SER A 63 -8.17 0.56 -16.07
N GLU A 64 -8.15 0.93 -14.79
CA GLU A 64 -8.73 0.03 -13.76
C GLU A 64 -10.00 0.56 -13.04
N GLU A 65 -10.23 1.86 -12.96
CA GLU A 65 -11.42 2.43 -12.30
C GLU A 65 -12.17 3.40 -13.22
N ARG A 66 -12.79 2.86 -14.26
CA ARG A 66 -13.72 3.62 -15.13
C ARG A 66 -15.16 3.56 -14.65
N THR A 67 -15.40 2.99 -13.47
CA THR A 67 -16.75 2.64 -13.04
C THR A 67 -17.11 3.37 -11.76
N PHE A 68 -18.22 4.10 -11.83
CA PHE A 68 -18.90 4.59 -10.64
C PHE A 68 -19.40 3.37 -9.86
N PHE A 69 -18.77 3.04 -8.74
CA PHE A 69 -19.24 1.94 -7.91
C PHE A 69 -20.51 2.38 -7.17
N ALA A 70 -21.32 1.39 -6.74
CA ALA A 70 -22.35 1.68 -5.76
C ALA A 70 -21.69 2.24 -4.49
N ARG A 71 -22.30 3.27 -3.88
CA ARG A 71 -21.72 4.02 -2.75
C ARG A 71 -21.19 3.11 -1.63
N TRP A 72 -21.93 2.06 -1.29
CA TRP A 72 -21.52 1.13 -0.24
C TRP A 72 -20.17 0.45 -0.55
N LYS A 73 -19.90 0.13 -1.81
CA LYS A 73 -18.68 -0.54 -2.24
C LYS A 73 -17.48 0.41 -2.18
N GLU A 74 -17.68 1.67 -2.52
CA GLU A 74 -16.65 2.71 -2.33
C GLU A 74 -16.36 2.89 -0.84
N CYS A 75 -17.38 2.94 0.02
CA CYS A 75 -17.19 3.03 1.46
C CYS A 75 -16.38 1.83 2.00
N VAL A 76 -16.68 0.61 1.55
CA VAL A 76 -15.91 -0.58 1.93
C VAL A 76 -14.46 -0.48 1.48
N ASN A 77 -14.21 -0.05 0.23
CA ASN A 77 -12.83 0.15 -0.25
C ASN A 77 -12.09 1.20 0.58
N LEU A 78 -12.74 2.31 0.94
CA LEU A 78 -12.13 3.35 1.77
C LEU A 78 -11.82 2.89 3.19
N VAL A 79 -12.69 2.08 3.77
CA VAL A 79 -12.42 1.43 5.05
C VAL A 79 -11.26 0.45 4.90
N ASN A 80 -11.19 -0.34 3.83
CA ASN A 80 -10.06 -1.23 3.58
C ASN A 80 -8.73 -0.48 3.42
N ASP A 81 -8.73 0.66 2.74
CA ASP A 81 -7.52 1.45 2.49
C ASP A 81 -6.93 2.07 3.78
N GLY A 82 -7.77 2.48 4.74
CA GLY A 82 -7.29 3.09 5.99
C GLY A 82 -7.38 2.20 7.24
N PHE A 83 -8.22 1.18 7.23
CA PHE A 83 -8.49 0.26 8.33
C PHE A 83 -8.39 -1.22 7.91
N GLY A 84 -7.53 -1.52 6.93
CA GLY A 84 -7.42 -2.85 6.34
C GLY A 84 -7.18 -3.98 7.34
N MET A 85 -6.35 -3.77 8.36
CA MET A 85 -6.11 -4.79 9.40
C MET A 85 -7.32 -5.01 10.31
N ALA A 86 -8.04 -3.94 10.65
CA ALA A 86 -9.28 -4.07 11.40
C ALA A 86 -10.38 -4.78 10.60
N LEU A 87 -10.53 -4.42 9.32
CA LEU A 87 -11.45 -5.09 8.41
C LEU A 87 -11.08 -6.56 8.22
N ALA A 88 -9.79 -6.86 8.08
CA ALA A 88 -9.29 -8.23 7.98
C ALA A 88 -9.58 -9.04 9.26
N SER A 89 -9.46 -8.45 10.46
CA SER A 89 -9.80 -9.14 11.71
C SER A 89 -11.27 -9.56 11.75
N LEU A 90 -12.18 -8.71 11.27
CA LEU A 90 -13.60 -9.05 11.14
C LEU A 90 -13.81 -10.20 10.14
N TYR A 91 -13.22 -10.07 8.95
CA TYR A 91 -13.33 -11.10 7.91
C TYR A 91 -12.81 -12.46 8.35
N VAL A 92 -11.65 -12.48 9.00
CA VAL A 92 -10.99 -13.71 9.46
C VAL A 92 -11.81 -14.42 10.54
N LYS A 93 -12.41 -13.67 11.48
CA LYS A 93 -13.25 -14.23 12.54
C LYS A 93 -14.50 -14.91 12.00
N GLU A 94 -15.01 -14.47 10.86
CA GLU A 94 -16.22 -15.01 10.24
C GLU A 94 -15.93 -16.16 9.26
N GLU A 95 -14.88 -16.03 8.44
CA GLU A 95 -14.71 -16.87 7.24
C GLU A 95 -13.47 -17.78 7.26
N PHE A 96 -12.51 -17.57 8.15
CA PHE A 96 -11.21 -18.28 8.06
C PHE A 96 -11.17 -19.55 8.95
N GLY A 97 -11.21 -20.72 8.32
CA GLY A 97 -10.99 -22.02 8.98
C GLY A 97 -9.50 -22.38 9.08
N GLU A 98 -9.06 -22.88 10.24
CA GLU A 98 -7.64 -23.21 10.50
C GLU A 98 -7.13 -24.42 9.69
N GLU A 99 -8.02 -25.31 9.25
CA GLU A 99 -7.66 -26.59 8.61
C GLU A 99 -6.87 -26.44 7.30
N LEU A 100 -7.07 -25.35 6.56
CA LEU A 100 -6.42 -25.10 5.26
C LEU A 100 -4.95 -24.65 5.38
N GLU A 101 -4.52 -24.22 6.57
CA GLU A 101 -3.21 -23.57 6.71
C GLU A 101 -2.04 -24.54 6.55
N ASP A 102 -2.13 -25.73 7.13
CA ASP A 102 -1.05 -26.71 7.08
C ASP A 102 -0.89 -27.32 5.68
N GLU A 103 -2.00 -27.52 4.98
CA GLU A 103 -1.98 -27.97 3.58
C GLU A 103 -1.28 -26.95 2.68
N VAL A 104 -1.61 -25.66 2.83
CA VAL A 104 -0.99 -24.59 2.04
C VAL A 104 0.48 -24.40 2.42
N LYS A 105 0.87 -24.54 3.70
CA LYS A 105 2.29 -24.54 4.11
C LYS A 105 3.08 -25.67 3.45
N SER A 106 2.50 -26.87 3.40
CA SER A 106 3.10 -28.03 2.73
C SER A 106 3.27 -27.79 1.22
N LEU A 107 2.25 -27.21 0.58
CA LEU A 107 2.29 -26.82 -0.83
C LEU A 107 3.40 -25.80 -1.12
N ILE A 108 3.51 -24.75 -0.31
CA ILE A 108 4.54 -23.71 -0.48
C ILE A 108 5.94 -24.30 -0.30
N THR A 109 6.12 -25.20 0.68
CA THR A 109 7.39 -25.89 0.90
C THR A 109 7.76 -26.76 -0.30
N SER A 110 6.79 -27.51 -0.83
CA SER A 110 6.98 -28.32 -2.05
C SER A 110 7.34 -27.46 -3.26
N LEU A 111 6.70 -26.29 -3.41
CA LEU A 111 7.00 -25.35 -4.49
C LEU A 111 8.43 -24.80 -4.39
N LYS A 112 8.88 -24.43 -3.18
CA LYS A 112 10.26 -23.98 -2.95
C LYS A 112 11.27 -25.07 -3.33
N HIS A 113 11.05 -26.32 -2.91
CA HIS A 113 11.93 -27.43 -3.28
C HIS A 113 11.93 -27.72 -4.78
N ALA A 114 10.77 -27.68 -5.43
CA ALA A 114 10.68 -27.84 -6.88
C ALA A 114 11.44 -26.74 -7.62
N PHE A 115 11.34 -25.49 -7.15
CA PHE A 115 12.07 -24.36 -7.72
C PHE A 115 13.59 -24.51 -7.55
N VAL A 116 14.06 -24.94 -6.38
CA VAL A 116 15.47 -25.28 -6.15
C VAL A 116 15.94 -26.40 -7.09
N GLY A 117 15.12 -27.44 -7.27
CA GLY A 117 15.39 -28.50 -8.25
C GLY A 117 15.53 -27.95 -9.67
N GLY A 118 14.65 -27.01 -10.05
CA GLY A 118 14.70 -26.32 -11.34
C GLY A 118 15.96 -25.48 -11.55
N ILE A 119 16.43 -24.77 -10.50
CA ILE A 119 17.68 -23.99 -10.52
C ILE A 119 18.88 -24.89 -10.80
N LYS A 120 18.94 -26.07 -10.15
CA LYS A 120 20.06 -27.01 -10.30
C LYS A 120 20.23 -27.47 -11.76
N LEU A 121 19.14 -27.60 -12.50
CA LEU A 121 19.10 -28.00 -13.91
C LEU A 121 19.46 -26.88 -14.91
N GLN A 122 19.51 -25.62 -14.49
CA GLN A 122 19.79 -24.52 -15.42
C GLN A 122 21.25 -24.54 -15.89
N THR A 123 21.47 -24.52 -17.20
CA THR A 123 22.83 -24.55 -17.80
C THR A 123 23.47 -23.17 -17.92
N TRP A 124 22.67 -22.09 -17.83
CA TRP A 124 23.13 -20.71 -17.94
C TRP A 124 23.63 -20.12 -16.61
N LEU A 125 23.43 -20.84 -15.50
CA LEU A 125 23.91 -20.46 -14.16
C LEU A 125 25.17 -21.25 -13.81
N ASP A 126 26.19 -20.55 -13.31
CA ASP A 126 27.38 -21.16 -12.70
C ASP A 126 27.06 -21.80 -11.34
N SER A 127 28.01 -22.60 -10.82
CA SER A 127 27.83 -23.35 -9.56
C SER A 127 27.59 -22.46 -8.36
N ASP A 128 28.31 -21.35 -8.27
CA ASP A 128 28.32 -20.49 -7.08
C ASP A 128 27.01 -19.70 -7.03
N THR A 129 26.56 -19.18 -8.17
CA THR A 129 25.25 -18.53 -8.30
C THR A 129 24.10 -19.49 -7.99
N LYS A 130 24.19 -20.77 -8.38
CA LYS A 130 23.16 -21.77 -8.03
C LYS A 130 23.01 -21.96 -6.52
N ILE A 131 24.12 -22.01 -5.78
CA ILE A 131 24.12 -22.14 -4.33
C ILE A 131 23.44 -20.92 -3.69
N LEU A 132 23.81 -19.70 -4.11
CA LEU A 132 23.19 -18.47 -3.61
C LEU A 132 21.69 -18.38 -3.92
N CYS A 133 21.26 -18.86 -5.10
CA CYS A 133 19.86 -18.94 -5.45
C CYS A 133 19.09 -19.92 -4.55
N GLU A 134 19.67 -21.09 -4.25
CA GLU A 134 19.10 -22.07 -3.33
C GLU A 134 18.95 -21.50 -1.92
N GLU A 135 20.02 -20.88 -1.39
CA GLU A 135 20.00 -20.21 -0.08
C GLU A 135 18.89 -19.14 -0.02
N LYS A 136 18.78 -18.30 -1.05
CA LYS A 136 17.75 -17.25 -1.10
C LYS A 136 16.34 -17.84 -1.10
N VAL A 137 16.07 -18.87 -1.91
CA VAL A 137 14.74 -19.49 -2.03
C VAL A 137 14.32 -20.14 -0.71
N LEU A 138 15.25 -20.84 -0.06
CA LEU A 138 14.99 -21.48 1.24
C LEU A 138 14.82 -20.45 2.37
N ALA A 139 15.50 -19.31 2.29
CA ALA A 139 15.39 -18.22 3.26
C ALA A 139 14.14 -17.33 3.09
N MET A 140 13.37 -17.48 2.00
CA MET A 140 12.14 -16.68 1.79
C MET A 140 11.14 -16.96 2.92
N ALA A 141 10.75 -15.94 3.68
CA ALA A 141 9.71 -16.05 4.68
C ALA A 141 8.34 -16.33 4.03
N THR A 142 7.54 -17.20 4.65
CA THR A 142 6.17 -17.48 4.21
C THR A 142 5.20 -16.72 5.11
N LYS A 143 4.45 -15.76 4.55
CA LYS A 143 3.31 -15.12 5.22
C LYS A 143 2.02 -15.69 4.61
N LEU A 144 1.14 -16.24 5.43
CA LEU A 144 -0.07 -16.96 4.99
C LEU A 144 -1.31 -16.37 5.65
N GLY A 145 -2.31 -16.02 4.84
CA GLY A 145 -3.56 -15.45 5.31
C GLY A 145 -3.36 -14.05 5.87
N PHE A 146 -3.24 -13.94 7.19
CA PHE A 146 -3.25 -12.70 7.94
C PHE A 146 -2.21 -12.70 9.08
N PRO A 147 -1.70 -11.53 9.50
CA PRO A 147 -0.80 -11.46 10.64
C PRO A 147 -1.55 -11.75 11.94
N ARG A 148 -1.01 -12.64 12.78
CA ARG A 148 -1.74 -13.17 13.95
C ARG A 148 -2.18 -12.13 14.97
N TYR A 149 -1.44 -11.02 15.08
CA TYR A 149 -1.74 -9.96 16.03
C TYR A 149 -3.13 -9.33 15.82
N ILE A 150 -3.71 -9.39 14.61
CA ILE A 150 -5.04 -8.80 14.35
C ILE A 150 -6.16 -9.55 15.08
N LEU A 151 -5.90 -10.76 15.60
CA LEU A 151 -6.83 -11.50 16.43
C LEU A 151 -6.82 -11.02 17.90
N ASP A 152 -5.77 -10.31 18.31
CA ASP A 152 -5.65 -9.67 19.62
C ASP A 152 -6.18 -8.23 19.54
N PRO A 153 -7.34 -7.92 20.16
CA PRO A 153 -7.93 -6.59 20.11
C PRO A 153 -7.00 -5.49 20.65
N VAL A 154 -6.17 -5.79 21.65
CA VAL A 154 -5.31 -4.78 22.28
C VAL A 154 -4.19 -4.36 21.34
N GLN A 155 -3.60 -5.33 20.64
CA GLN A 155 -2.56 -5.05 19.64
C GLN A 155 -3.16 -4.32 18.42
N LEU A 156 -4.33 -4.76 17.98
CA LEU A 156 -5.04 -4.12 16.86
C LEU A 156 -5.44 -2.67 17.17
N ASP A 157 -5.96 -2.38 18.37
CA ASP A 157 -6.34 -1.02 18.78
C ASP A 157 -5.11 -0.10 18.88
N THR A 158 -3.97 -0.65 19.32
CA THR A 158 -2.70 0.10 19.34
C THR A 158 -2.32 0.55 17.93
N ASP A 159 -2.63 -0.27 16.93
CA ASP A 159 -2.32 -0.06 15.52
C ASP A 159 -3.10 1.08 14.87
N TYR A 160 -4.16 1.55 15.53
CA TYR A 160 -5.00 2.70 15.16
C TYR A 160 -5.05 3.77 16.26
N SER A 161 -4.17 3.66 17.27
CA SER A 161 -4.13 4.60 18.38
C SER A 161 -3.89 6.04 17.91
N GLY A 162 -4.72 6.96 18.38
CA GLY A 162 -4.66 8.38 18.01
C GLY A 162 -5.39 8.75 16.70
N LEU A 163 -6.05 7.79 16.04
CA LEU A 163 -6.97 8.07 14.94
C LEU A 163 -8.40 8.24 15.47
N ASP A 164 -8.95 9.45 15.35
CA ASP A 164 -10.30 9.81 15.81
C ASP A 164 -11.23 10.08 14.62
N ILE A 165 -12.24 9.24 14.45
CA ILE A 165 -13.17 9.27 13.31
C ILE A 165 -14.55 9.69 13.79
N SER A 166 -15.17 10.62 13.05
CA SER A 166 -16.52 11.12 13.33
C SER A 166 -17.53 10.55 12.33
N GLU A 167 -18.72 10.16 12.79
CA GLU A 167 -19.81 9.75 11.89
C GLU A 167 -20.35 10.89 11.02
N GLU A 168 -20.17 12.14 11.43
CA GLU A 168 -20.76 13.32 10.79
C GLU A 168 -19.81 14.02 9.81
N HIS A 169 -18.49 13.82 9.95
CA HIS A 169 -17.48 14.61 9.25
C HIS A 169 -16.62 13.76 8.29
N PHE A 170 -17.23 13.30 7.19
CA PHE A 170 -16.57 12.41 6.23
C PHE A 170 -15.26 12.96 5.66
N LEU A 171 -15.23 14.20 5.15
CA LEU A 171 -14.00 14.77 4.58
C LEU A 171 -12.89 14.94 5.64
N ASP A 172 -13.26 15.32 6.86
CA ASP A 172 -12.31 15.43 7.97
C ASP A 172 -11.70 14.07 8.30
N ASN A 173 -12.50 13.00 8.31
CA ASN A 173 -12.00 11.63 8.49
C ASN A 173 -10.96 11.28 7.43
N ILE A 174 -11.24 11.56 6.14
CA ILE A 174 -10.28 11.30 5.06
C ILE A 174 -8.97 12.07 5.28
N LEU A 175 -9.04 13.34 5.71
CA LEU A 175 -7.85 14.14 6.02
C LEU A 175 -7.08 13.57 7.21
N LYS A 176 -7.77 13.19 8.28
CA LYS A 176 -7.18 12.56 9.47
C LYS A 176 -6.52 11.22 9.14
N MET A 177 -7.17 10.36 8.36
CA MET A 177 -6.60 9.09 7.90
C MET A 177 -5.33 9.30 7.06
N ASN A 178 -5.35 10.24 6.09
CA ASN A 178 -4.15 10.57 5.31
C ASN A 178 -3.00 11.09 6.19
N ARG A 179 -3.32 11.94 7.18
CA ARG A 179 -2.32 12.46 8.12
C ARG A 179 -1.75 11.36 8.99
N TYR A 180 -2.62 10.49 9.51
CA TYR A 180 -2.24 9.34 10.33
C TYR A 180 -1.25 8.44 9.60
N GLU A 181 -1.54 8.09 8.34
CA GLU A 181 -0.68 7.24 7.53
C GLU A 181 0.70 7.86 7.29
N VAL A 182 0.75 9.15 6.93
CA VAL A 182 2.01 9.87 6.75
C VAL A 182 2.84 9.87 8.05
N ILE A 183 2.21 10.11 9.20
CA ILE A 183 2.90 10.08 10.49
C ILE A 183 3.40 8.66 10.79
N LYS A 184 2.55 7.63 10.62
CA LYS A 184 2.91 6.22 10.84
C LYS A 184 4.14 5.84 10.02
N GLU A 185 4.17 6.15 8.72
CA GLU A 185 5.34 5.91 7.86
C GLU A 185 6.58 6.70 8.29
N LEU A 186 6.45 7.97 8.65
CA LEU A 186 7.58 8.77 9.14
C LEU A 186 8.16 8.21 10.45
N THR A 187 7.33 7.66 11.35
CA THR A 187 7.83 7.03 12.58
C THR A 187 8.63 5.75 12.33
N LYS A 188 8.44 5.08 11.18
CA LYS A 188 9.24 3.91 10.81
C LYS A 188 10.69 4.27 10.51
N MET A 189 10.99 5.52 10.13
CA MET A 189 12.37 5.95 9.82
C MET A 189 13.32 5.85 11.02
N THR A 190 12.80 5.91 12.24
CA THR A 190 13.60 5.81 13.47
C THR A 190 13.54 4.43 14.12
N ARG A 191 12.80 3.48 13.53
CA ARG A 191 12.58 2.13 14.05
C ARG A 191 13.24 1.10 13.15
N THR A 192 13.48 -0.09 13.69
CA THR A 192 13.90 -1.23 12.89
C THR A 192 12.72 -1.75 12.07
N VAL A 193 13.01 -2.33 10.90
CA VAL A 193 11.99 -2.98 10.06
C VAL A 193 11.35 -4.11 10.83
N ASP A 194 10.02 -4.02 11.00
CA ASP A 194 9.22 -5.13 11.46
C ASP A 194 9.12 -6.17 10.35
N LYS A 195 9.44 -7.42 10.68
CA LYS A 195 9.47 -8.54 9.72
C LYS A 195 8.21 -9.39 9.79
N GLU A 196 7.38 -9.22 10.82
CA GLU A 196 6.10 -9.91 10.93
C GLU A 196 5.02 -9.30 10.04
#